data_AF-A0A7C2TR89-F1
#
_entry.id   AF-A0A7C2TR89-F1
#
_cell.length_a   1.000
_cell.length_b   1.000
_cell.length_c   1.000
_cell.angle_alpha   90.00
_cell.angle_beta   90.00
_cell.angle_gamma   90.00
#
_symmetry.space_group_name_H-M   'P 1'
#
loop_
_entity.id
_entity.type
_entity.pdbx_description
1 polymer ?
#
loop_
_entity_poly.entity_id
_entity_poly.type
_entity_poly.pdbx_seq_one_letter_code
_entity_poly.pdbx_strand_id
1 'polypeptide(L)'
;EIALLAPVTGVIHQLNEKLTRYPSLVNHDPYGEGWMMILQPECLQEDLQQLLYGEQALAWYAQEIARLHREIHIALCAMGTSPEALAGRTLQDGGVPVSSSSGCGLTASAMRESLIERLGPTWWTEMIVQFLHPQAGRFKSAPERKTRHRR
;
A
#
# COMPACT_ATOMS: atom_id res chain seq x y z
N GLU A 1 -10.86 -7.13 -0.08
CA GLU A 1 -9.95 -7.72 -1.08
C GLU A 1 -9.28 -6.58 -1.84
N ILE A 2 -7.97 -6.66 -2.10
CA ILE A 2 -7.24 -5.64 -2.89
C ILE A 2 -7.07 -6.20 -4.29
N ALA A 3 -7.64 -5.52 -5.29
CA ALA A 3 -7.51 -5.92 -6.68
C ALA A 3 -6.17 -5.44 -7.25
N LEU A 4 -5.39 -6.36 -7.82
CA LEU A 4 -4.20 -6.03 -8.59
C LEU A 4 -4.58 -5.93 -10.06
N LEU A 5 -4.37 -4.75 -10.65
CA LEU A 5 -4.62 -4.52 -12.06
C LEU A 5 -3.42 -5.01 -12.89
N ALA A 6 -3.69 -5.64 -14.02
CA ALA A 6 -2.64 -6.01 -14.96
C ALA A 6 -2.03 -4.75 -15.60
N PRO A 7 -0.69 -4.65 -15.70
CA PRO A 7 -0.02 -3.48 -16.25
C PRO A 7 -0.14 -3.37 -17.78
N VAL A 8 -0.41 -4.48 -18.47
CA VAL A 8 -0.54 -4.56 -19.93
C VAL A 8 -1.66 -5.55 -20.29
N THR A 9 -2.26 -5.36 -21.47
CA THR A 9 -3.28 -6.25 -22.03
C THR A 9 -2.62 -7.49 -22.63
N GLY A 10 -3.09 -8.68 -22.28
CA GLY A 10 -2.50 -9.91 -22.79
C GLY A 10 -3.19 -11.19 -22.32
N VAL A 11 -2.60 -12.32 -22.73
CA VAL A 11 -3.03 -13.66 -22.32
C VAL A 11 -2.06 -14.21 -21.28
N ILE A 12 -2.58 -14.74 -20.18
CA ILE A 12 -1.76 -15.37 -19.13
C ILE A 12 -1.08 -16.61 -19.71
N HIS A 13 0.24 -16.65 -19.63
CA HIS A 13 1.06 -17.78 -20.06
C HIS A 13 1.40 -18.71 -18.89
N GLN A 14 1.75 -18.14 -17.74
CA GLN A 14 2.16 -18.90 -16.57
C GLN A 14 1.82 -18.17 -15.27
N LEU A 15 1.52 -18.93 -14.22
CA LEU A 15 1.36 -18.45 -12.85
C LEU A 15 2.46 -19.04 -11.96
N ASN A 16 2.90 -18.30 -10.94
CA ASN A 16 3.87 -18.82 -9.98
C ASN A 16 3.17 -19.64 -8.89
N GLU A 17 3.07 -20.95 -9.11
CA GLU A 17 2.46 -21.89 -8.16
C GLU A 17 3.16 -21.92 -6.79
N LYS A 18 4.43 -21.47 -6.70
CA LYS A 18 5.15 -21.41 -5.42
C LYS A 18 4.48 -20.45 -4.45
N LEU A 19 3.86 -19.39 -4.95
CA LEU A 19 3.18 -18.38 -4.11
C LEU A 19 1.97 -18.94 -3.37
N THR A 20 1.35 -20.02 -3.85
CA THR A 20 0.26 -20.71 -3.14
C THR A 20 0.75 -21.34 -1.84
N ARG A 21 2.00 -21.81 -1.81
CA ARG A 21 2.63 -22.43 -0.62
C ARG A 21 3.44 -21.44 0.20
N TYR A 22 4.07 -20.46 -0.47
CA TYR A 22 5.01 -19.52 0.12
C TYR A 22 4.67 -18.08 -0.32
N PRO A 23 3.56 -17.50 0.17
CA PRO A 23 3.16 -16.14 -0.20
C PRO A 23 4.14 -15.06 0.29
N SER A 24 4.97 -15.37 1.30
CA SER A 24 6.00 -14.46 1.82
C SER A 24 7.11 -14.13 0.82
N LEU A 25 7.27 -14.91 -0.25
CA LEU A 25 8.23 -14.63 -1.32
C LEU A 25 7.99 -13.27 -1.98
N VAL A 26 6.73 -12.84 -2.10
CA VAL A 26 6.38 -11.51 -2.65
C VAL A 26 7.02 -10.38 -1.82
N ASN A 27 7.18 -10.58 -0.51
CA ASN A 27 7.75 -9.57 0.38
C ASN A 27 9.27 -9.62 0.41
N HIS A 28 9.86 -10.82 0.38
CA HIS A 28 11.30 -11.01 0.55
C HIS A 28 12.09 -10.91 -0.75
N ASP A 29 11.54 -11.40 -1.85
CA ASP A 29 12.20 -11.43 -3.16
C ASP A 29 11.20 -11.13 -4.28
N PRO A 30 10.63 -9.91 -4.33
CA PRO A 30 9.53 -9.55 -5.23
C PRO A 30 9.88 -9.70 -6.72
N TYR A 31 11.16 -9.51 -7.07
CA TYR A 31 11.63 -9.51 -8.45
C TYR A 31 12.40 -10.79 -8.84
N GLY A 32 12.79 -11.63 -7.88
CA GLY A 32 13.34 -12.96 -8.11
C GLY A 32 12.24 -14.02 -8.03
N GLU A 33 12.23 -14.83 -6.97
CA GLU A 33 11.30 -15.95 -6.81
C GLU A 33 9.84 -15.54 -6.51
N GLY A 34 9.61 -14.26 -6.20
CA GLY A 34 8.31 -13.69 -5.85
C GLY A 34 7.46 -13.20 -7.03
N TRP A 35 7.86 -13.42 -8.29
CA TRP A 35 7.07 -13.05 -9.46
C TRP A 35 5.67 -13.71 -9.42
N MET A 36 4.63 -13.02 -9.89
CA MET A 36 3.25 -13.53 -9.79
C MET A 36 2.79 -14.29 -11.03
N MET A 37 3.03 -13.72 -12.20
CA MET A 37 2.56 -14.26 -13.47
C MET A 37 3.45 -13.85 -14.64
N ILE A 38 3.45 -14.66 -15.70
CA ILE A 38 4.00 -14.35 -17.01
C ILE A 38 2.82 -14.28 -17.98
N LEU A 39 2.79 -13.24 -18.80
CA LEU A 39 1.75 -13.04 -19.79
C LEU A 39 2.36 -12.76 -21.16
N GLN A 40 1.65 -13.13 -22.21
CA GLN A 40 1.93 -12.75 -23.58
C GLN A 40 1.13 -11.48 -23.93
N PRO A 41 1.79 -10.34 -24.16
CA PRO A 41 1.09 -9.08 -24.43
C PRO A 41 0.45 -9.09 -25.82
N GLU A 42 -0.74 -8.47 -25.94
CA GLU A 42 -1.45 -8.29 -27.21
C GLU A 42 -1.19 -6.91 -27.84
N CYS A 43 -1.02 -5.85 -27.02
CA CYS A 43 -0.83 -4.46 -27.46
C CYS A 43 0.38 -3.80 -26.75
N LEU A 44 1.54 -4.44 -26.81
CA LEU A 44 2.70 -4.05 -26.00
C LEU A 44 3.15 -2.61 -26.23
N GLN A 45 3.17 -2.14 -27.49
CA GLN A 45 3.70 -0.82 -27.82
C GLN A 45 2.83 0.31 -27.24
N GLU A 46 1.51 0.16 -27.30
CA GLU A 46 0.56 1.13 -26.74
C GLU A 46 0.56 1.10 -25.21
N ASP A 47 0.62 -0.09 -24.61
CA ASP A 47 0.58 -0.25 -23.16
C ASP A 47 1.85 0.28 -22.48
N LEU A 48 3.02 0.04 -23.07
CA LEU A 48 4.29 0.53 -22.53
C LEU A 48 4.37 2.07 -22.47
N GLN A 49 3.67 2.78 -23.36
CA GLN A 49 3.61 4.25 -23.34
C GLN A 49 2.86 4.82 -22.13
N GLN A 50 2.04 4.00 -21.46
CA GLN A 50 1.22 4.42 -20.32
C GLN A 50 1.90 4.12 -18.97
N LEU A 51 3.01 3.39 -18.97
CA LEU A 51 3.73 3.04 -17.76
C LEU A 51 4.78 4.09 -17.39
N LEU A 52 5.08 4.17 -16.09
CA LEU A 52 6.10 5.05 -15.54
C LEU A 52 7.44 4.32 -15.45
N TYR A 53 8.53 5.02 -15.80
CA TYR A 53 9.89 4.47 -15.77
C TYR A 53 10.89 5.46 -15.15
N GLY A 54 11.95 4.92 -14.53
CA GLY A 54 13.09 5.68 -14.03
C GLY A 54 12.67 6.86 -13.14
N GLU A 55 13.19 8.04 -13.43
CA GLU A 55 12.93 9.28 -12.69
C GLU A 55 11.43 9.62 -12.57
N GLN A 56 10.63 9.30 -13.58
CA GLN A 56 9.19 9.57 -13.55
C GLN A 56 8.48 8.71 -12.50
N ALA A 57 8.87 7.43 -12.38
CA ALA A 57 8.34 6.54 -11.36
C ALA A 57 8.79 6.98 -9.95
N LEU A 58 10.06 7.37 -9.79
CA LEU A 58 10.60 7.87 -8.52
C LEU A 58 9.89 9.15 -8.05
N ALA A 59 9.67 10.10 -8.97
CA ALA A 59 8.94 11.33 -8.68
C ALA A 59 7.49 11.04 -8.27
N TRP A 60 6.82 10.11 -8.97
CA TRP A 60 5.48 9.69 -8.60
C TRP A 60 5.44 9.04 -7.21
N TYR A 61 6.38 8.14 -6.88
CA TYR A 61 6.47 7.54 -5.54
C TYR A 61 6.65 8.60 -4.45
N ALA A 62 7.54 9.58 -4.66
CA ALA A 62 7.77 10.64 -3.69
C ALA A 62 6.49 11.47 -3.44
N GLN A 63 5.74 11.77 -4.51
CA GLN A 63 4.45 12.47 -4.40
C GLN A 63 3.41 11.64 -3.65
N GLU A 64 3.33 10.33 -3.94
CA GLU A 64 2.35 9.44 -3.32
C GLU A 64 2.65 9.20 -1.83
N ILE A 65 3.93 9.08 -1.47
CA ILE A 65 4.37 9.02 -0.06
C ILE A 65 4.00 10.32 0.67
N ALA A 66 4.25 11.48 0.07
CA ALA A 66 3.88 12.76 0.65
C ALA A 66 2.36 12.93 0.80
N ARG A 67 1.57 12.42 -0.17
CA ARG A 67 0.11 12.37 -0.08
C ARG A 67 -0.33 11.50 1.10
N LEU A 68 0.20 10.29 1.22
CA LEU A 68 -0.12 9.37 2.32
C LEU A 68 0.19 9.99 3.68
N HIS A 69 1.38 10.59 3.84
CA HIS A 69 1.74 11.28 5.09
C HIS A 69 0.76 12.40 5.45
N ARG A 70 0.30 13.16 4.47
CA ARG A 70 -0.69 14.23 4.69
C ARG A 70 -2.03 13.66 5.15
N GLU A 71 -2.54 12.63 4.49
CA GLU A 71 -3.82 12.02 4.83
C GLU A 71 -3.79 11.40 6.24
N ILE A 72 -2.73 10.66 6.57
CA ILE A 72 -2.53 10.09 7.91
C ILE A 72 -2.47 11.22 8.95
N HIS A 73 -1.73 12.30 8.68
CA HIS A 73 -1.62 13.43 9.58
C HIS A 73 -2.99 14.08 9.86
N ILE A 74 -3.79 14.34 8.82
CA ILE A 74 -5.14 14.90 8.95
C ILE A 74 -6.03 13.98 9.78
N ALA A 75 -6.04 12.68 9.47
CA ALA A 75 -6.85 11.70 10.19
C ALA A 75 -6.48 11.62 11.68
N LEU A 76 -5.18 11.61 12.01
CA LEU A 76 -4.70 11.60 13.39
C LEU A 76 -5.09 12.89 14.14
N CYS A 77 -4.91 14.06 13.51
CA CYS A 77 -5.28 15.36 14.09
C CYS A 77 -6.79 15.46 14.39
N ALA A 78 -7.64 14.95 13.49
CA ALA A 78 -9.09 14.91 13.69
C ALA A 78 -9.50 14.06 14.90
N MET A 79 -8.69 13.07 15.28
CA MET A 79 -8.90 12.23 16.47
C MET A 79 -8.26 12.79 17.75
N GLY A 80 -7.76 14.04 17.72
CA GLY A 80 -7.10 14.67 18.87
C GLY A 80 -5.72 14.07 19.18
N THR A 81 -5.23 13.16 18.35
CA THR A 81 -3.89 12.59 18.44
C THR A 81 -2.97 13.34 17.49
N SER A 82 -2.17 14.28 18.00
CA SER A 82 -1.07 14.83 17.19
C SER A 82 -0.06 13.71 16.88
N PRO A 83 0.51 13.62 15.66
CA PRO A 83 1.60 12.69 15.39
C PRO A 83 2.81 12.88 16.33
N GLU A 84 3.01 14.11 16.82
CA GLU A 84 4.03 14.40 17.84
C GLU A 84 3.66 13.82 19.20
N ALA A 85 2.37 13.77 19.53
CA ALA A 85 1.87 13.05 20.71
C ALA A 85 1.99 11.52 20.54
N LEU A 86 1.97 11.03 19.30
CA LEU A 86 2.13 9.62 18.95
C LEU A 86 3.60 9.14 19.09
N ALA A 87 4.55 10.00 18.73
CA ALA A 87 5.98 9.77 18.91
C ALA A 87 6.42 9.80 20.39
N GLY A 88 5.59 10.38 21.27
CA GLY A 88 5.91 10.58 22.69
C GLY A 88 6.99 11.66 22.88
N ARG A 89 7.24 12.03 24.14
CA ARG A 89 8.46 12.80 24.47
C ARG A 89 9.63 11.82 24.50
N THR A 90 10.65 12.02 23.69
CA THR A 90 11.92 11.29 23.79
C THR A 90 13.00 12.21 24.30
N LEU A 91 13.82 11.74 25.24
CA LEU A 91 15.06 12.37 25.66
C LEU A 91 16.08 12.33 24.50
N GLN A 92 17.17 13.09 24.62
CA GLN A 92 18.20 13.19 23.56
C GLN A 92 18.88 11.85 23.25
N ASP A 93 18.85 10.90 24.18
CA ASP A 93 19.33 9.52 24.04
C ASP A 93 18.28 8.57 23.45
N GLY A 94 17.09 9.07 23.10
CA GLY A 94 15.95 8.26 22.66
C GLY A 94 15.19 7.58 23.80
N GLY A 95 15.52 7.85 25.06
CA GLY A 95 14.81 7.34 26.23
C GLY A 95 13.45 8.04 26.43
N VAL A 96 12.49 7.37 27.06
CA VAL A 96 11.21 7.99 27.44
C VAL A 96 11.38 8.68 28.81
N PRO A 97 10.98 9.94 29.00
CA PRO A 97 11.12 10.62 30.27
C PRO A 97 10.26 9.93 31.33
N VAL A 98 10.89 9.61 32.47
CA VAL A 98 10.20 9.07 33.64
C VAL A 98 9.37 10.19 34.26
N SER A 99 8.06 10.19 34.02
CA SER A 99 7.14 11.09 34.72
C SER A 99 6.93 10.59 36.15
N SER A 100 7.40 11.36 37.14
CA SER A 100 7.01 11.18 38.53
C SER A 100 5.52 11.47 38.69
N SER A 101 4.80 10.50 39.24
CA SER A 101 3.35 10.39 39.22
C SER A 101 2.61 11.58 39.84
N SER A 102 1.72 12.19 39.07
CA SER A 102 0.42 12.71 39.53
C SER A 102 -0.44 13.04 38.30
N GLY A 103 -1.36 12.13 37.94
CA GLY A 103 -2.45 12.41 37.01
C GLY A 103 -2.41 11.65 35.68
N CYS A 104 -3.40 10.76 35.52
CA CYS A 104 -3.88 10.11 34.29
C CYS A 104 -2.91 9.14 33.60
N GLY A 105 -3.17 7.84 33.81
CA GLY A 105 -2.39 6.74 33.27
C GLY A 105 -2.57 6.55 31.77
N LEU A 106 -1.45 6.64 31.04
CA LEU A 106 -1.14 5.76 29.92
C LEU A 106 0.30 5.30 30.15
N THR A 107 0.46 4.09 30.68
CA THR A 107 1.77 3.47 30.92
C THR A 107 2.50 3.23 29.61
N ALA A 108 3.84 3.38 29.60
CA ALA A 108 4.74 3.18 28.45
C ALA A 108 4.63 1.81 27.72
N SER A 109 3.89 0.85 28.26
CA SER A 109 3.43 -0.34 27.51
C SER A 109 2.63 0.03 26.25
N ALA A 110 1.98 1.19 26.22
CA ALA A 110 1.19 1.68 25.09
C ALA A 110 2.03 2.13 23.87
N MET A 111 3.37 2.23 24.00
CA MET A 111 4.26 2.64 22.89
C MET A 111 4.73 1.48 22.00
N ARG A 112 4.42 0.23 22.35
CA ARG A 112 4.68 -0.93 21.47
C ARG A 112 3.51 -1.30 20.58
N GLU A 113 2.41 -0.57 20.68
CA GLU A 113 1.25 -0.85 19.86
C GLU A 113 1.44 -0.21 18.49
N SER A 114 1.49 -1.07 17.46
CA SER A 114 1.40 -0.67 16.05
C SER A 114 0.24 0.31 15.87
N LEU A 115 0.31 1.23 14.90
CA LEU A 115 -0.85 2.05 14.51
C LEU A 115 -2.10 1.18 14.26
N ILE A 116 -1.91 -0.09 13.86
CA ILE A 116 -2.98 -1.09 13.71
C ILE A 116 -3.62 -1.49 15.04
N GLU A 117 -2.79 -1.69 16.07
CA GLU A 117 -3.24 -2.08 17.40
C GLU A 117 -3.94 -0.93 18.12
N ARG A 118 -3.52 0.32 17.86
CA ARG A 118 -4.06 1.52 18.53
C ARG A 118 -5.30 2.10 17.89
N LEU A 119 -5.39 2.07 16.56
CA LEU A 119 -6.52 2.63 15.82
C LEU A 119 -7.56 1.56 15.46
N GLY A 120 -7.20 0.29 15.67
CA GLY A 120 -8.04 -0.86 15.40
C GLY A 120 -8.03 -1.26 13.91
N PRO A 121 -8.36 -2.53 13.60
CA PRO A 121 -8.35 -3.04 12.23
C PRO A 121 -9.37 -2.34 11.32
N THR A 122 -10.49 -1.89 11.88
CA THR A 122 -11.60 -1.26 11.15
C THR A 122 -11.21 0.11 10.61
N TRP A 123 -10.56 0.94 11.43
CA TRP A 123 -10.04 2.24 11.01
C TRP A 123 -9.02 2.09 9.88
N TRP A 124 -8.09 1.14 10.01
CA TRP A 124 -7.11 0.87 8.95
C TRP A 124 -7.76 0.40 7.66
N THR A 125 -8.83 -0.40 7.77
CA THR A 125 -9.59 -0.85 6.60
C THR A 125 -10.28 0.33 5.92
N GLU A 126 -10.93 1.22 6.68
CA GLU A 126 -11.58 2.43 6.13
C GLU A 126 -10.57 3.39 5.50
N MET A 127 -9.43 3.63 6.17
CA MET A 127 -8.38 4.52 5.68
C MET A 127 -7.71 3.97 4.41
N ILE A 128 -7.39 2.67 4.38
CA ILE A 128 -6.83 2.00 3.18
C ILE A 128 -7.84 2.04 2.04
N VAL A 129 -9.13 1.86 2.30
CA VAL A 129 -10.17 2.00 1.27
C VAL A 129 -10.19 3.43 0.71
N GLN A 130 -10.17 4.45 1.56
CA GLN A 130 -10.11 5.85 1.10
C GLN A 130 -8.81 6.20 0.35
N PHE A 131 -7.67 5.65 0.78
CA PHE A 131 -6.37 5.93 0.17
C PHE A 131 -6.13 5.14 -1.13
N LEU A 132 -6.47 3.84 -1.15
CA LEU A 132 -6.29 2.94 -2.29
C LEU A 132 -7.40 3.06 -3.33
N HIS A 133 -8.53 3.71 -3.05
CA HIS A 133 -9.43 4.16 -4.11
C HIS A 133 -8.81 5.40 -4.76
N PRO A 134 -8.16 5.27 -5.94
CA PRO A 134 -7.75 6.45 -6.65
C PRO A 134 -9.03 7.18 -7.04
N GLN A 135 -9.00 8.52 -7.10
CA GLN A 135 -9.87 9.21 -8.05
C GLN A 135 -9.63 8.52 -9.39
N ALA A 136 -10.59 7.72 -9.85
CA ALA A 136 -10.46 6.80 -10.96
C ALA A 136 -10.24 7.57 -12.27
N GLY A 137 -9.03 8.06 -12.46
CA GLY A 137 -8.56 8.69 -13.67
C GLY A 137 -8.15 7.61 -14.66
N ARG A 138 -9.07 7.23 -15.55
CA ARG A 138 -8.82 6.56 -16.84
C ARG A 138 -7.85 5.36 -16.81
N PHE A 139 -8.24 4.27 -16.17
CA PHE A 139 -7.74 2.97 -16.62
C PHE A 139 -8.74 2.40 -17.64
N LYS A 140 -8.30 2.19 -18.88
CA LYS A 140 -9.13 1.58 -19.92
C LYS A 140 -9.28 0.10 -19.58
N SER A 141 -10.51 -0.37 -19.41
CA SER A 141 -10.79 -1.80 -19.31
C SER A 141 -10.45 -2.50 -20.63
N ALA A 142 -9.86 -3.69 -20.54
CA ALA A 142 -9.61 -4.52 -21.71
C ALA A 142 -10.95 -4.83 -22.42
N PRO A 143 -11.02 -4.76 -23.76
CA PRO A 143 -12.26 -4.99 -24.48
C PRO A 143 -12.75 -6.45 -24.33
N GLU A 144 -14.04 -6.64 -24.05
CA GLU A 144 -14.67 -7.97 -23.98
C GLU A 144 -14.58 -8.70 -25.32
N ARG A 145 -14.00 -9.91 -25.29
CA ARG A 145 -13.88 -10.79 -26.45
C ARG A 145 -15.23 -11.45 -26.75
N LYS A 146 -15.93 -11.01 -27.80
CA LYS A 146 -17.09 -11.76 -28.35
C LYS A 146 -16.59 -13.09 -28.92
N THR A 147 -16.87 -14.19 -28.23
CA THR A 147 -16.60 -15.54 -28.71
C THR A 147 -17.43 -15.82 -29.97
N ARG A 148 -16.80 -15.74 -31.14
CA ARG A 148 -17.41 -16.14 -32.41
C ARG A 148 -17.33 -17.66 -32.50
N HIS A 149 -18.37 -18.36 -32.06
CA HIS A 149 -18.54 -19.78 -32.37
C HIS A 149 -18.63 -19.93 -33.88
N ARG A 150 -17.61 -20.54 -34.48
CA ARG A 150 -17.60 -20.92 -35.89
C ARG A 150 -18.17 -22.34 -35.98
N ARG A 151 -19.40 -22.46 -36.49
CA ARG A 151 -19.89 -23.70 -37.11
C ARG A 151 -19.36 -23.79 -38.53
#